data_AF-R6DQ22-F1
#
_entry.id   AF-R6DQ22-F1
#
_cell.length_a   1.000
_cell.length_b   1.000
_cell.length_c   1.000
_cell.angle_alpha   90.00
_cell.angle_beta   90.00
_cell.angle_gamma   90.00
#
_symmetry.space_group_name_H-M   'P 1'
#
loop_
_entity.id
_entity.type
_entity.pdbx_description
1 polymer ?
#
loop_
_entity_poly.entity_id
_entity_poly.type
_entity_poly.pdbx_seq_one_letter_code
_entity_poly.pdbx_strand_id
1 'polypeptide(L)'
;MKLRNMTELVKTIMEQQPETRSSDSLLYIEVLKRTTSQNVLNMPVWLFYQNLTEWQLPSIETVGRCRRKAQQENPHLKAKPEVEDFRYDRETEFIEFAVKG
;
A
#
# COMPACT_ATOMS: atom_id res chain seq x y z
N MET A 1 10.59 11.79 0.31
CA MET A 1 10.36 11.47 1.75
C MET A 1 11.27 10.30 2.17
N LYS A 2 11.84 10.30 3.39
CA LYS A 2 12.63 9.14 3.88
C LYS A 2 11.73 7.94 4.21
N LEU A 3 12.21 6.71 3.98
CA LEU A 3 11.43 5.48 4.20
C LEU A 3 10.87 5.34 5.63
N ARG A 4 11.66 5.70 6.65
CA ARG A 4 11.19 5.66 8.05
C ARG A 4 9.96 6.55 8.27
N ASN A 5 9.97 7.76 7.72
CA ASN A 5 8.86 8.69 7.83
C ASN A 5 7.62 8.18 7.07
N MET A 6 7.82 7.49 5.94
CA MET A 6 6.73 6.86 5.19
C MET A 6 6.11 5.69 5.96
N THR A 7 6.92 4.86 6.61
CA THR A 7 6.42 3.75 7.44
C THR A 7 5.57 4.27 8.61
N GLU A 8 6.00 5.34 9.29
CA GLU A 8 5.20 5.98 10.36
C GLU A 8 3.90 6.61 9.83
N LEU A 9 3.94 7.23 8.64
CA LEU A 9 2.73 7.75 7.98
C LEU A 9 1.74 6.63 7.68
N VAL A 10 2.22 5.54 7.08
CA VAL A 10 1.41 4.35 6.75
C VAL A 10 0.83 3.73 8.01
N LYS A 11 1.63 3.62 9.08
CA LYS A 11 1.16 3.16 10.39
C LYS A 11 0.00 4.02 10.90
N THR A 12 0.18 5.34 10.92
CA THR A 12 -0.84 6.30 11.36
C THR A 12 -2.13 6.16 10.55
N ILE A 13 -2.04 5.98 9.22
CA ILE A 13 -3.22 5.77 8.37
C ILE A 13 -3.94 4.48 8.76
N MET A 14 -3.23 3.37 8.95
CA MET A 14 -3.82 2.07 9.34
C MET A 14 -4.45 2.07 10.74
N GLU A 15 -3.95 2.91 11.64
CA GLU A 15 -4.54 3.12 12.97
C GLU A 15 -5.85 3.90 12.85
N GLN A 16 -5.86 4.97 12.05
CA GLN A 16 -7.03 5.84 11.87
C GLN A 16 -8.13 5.24 10.98
N GLN A 17 -7.75 4.42 10.00
CA GLN A 17 -8.64 3.83 9.00
C GLN A 17 -8.35 2.32 8.86
N PRO A 18 -8.91 1.48 9.74
CA PRO A 18 -8.62 0.04 9.80
C PRO A 18 -8.85 -0.73 8.49
N GLU A 19 -9.76 -0.28 7.63
CA GLU A 19 -10.05 -0.83 6.31
C GLU A 19 -8.84 -0.79 5.36
N THR A 20 -7.92 0.15 5.56
CA THR A 20 -6.70 0.29 4.74
C THR A 20 -5.68 -0.81 5.00
N ARG A 21 -5.73 -1.49 6.16
CA ARG A 21 -4.79 -2.57 6.56
C ARG A 21 -4.76 -3.71 5.54
N SER A 22 -5.88 -3.93 4.87
CA SER A 22 -6.10 -5.08 3.98
C SER A 22 -6.15 -4.70 2.49
N SER A 23 -6.07 -3.41 2.14
CA SER A 23 -6.21 -2.93 0.75
C SER A 23 -5.09 -1.99 0.37
N ASP A 24 -4.26 -2.40 -0.59
CA ASP A 24 -3.18 -1.55 -1.13
C ASP A 24 -3.74 -0.29 -1.78
N SER A 25 -4.85 -0.38 -2.51
CA SER A 25 -5.46 0.76 -3.18
C SER A 25 -6.01 1.79 -2.20
N LEU A 26 -6.76 1.36 -1.17
CA LEU A 26 -7.29 2.30 -0.17
C LEU A 26 -6.17 2.97 0.61
N LEU A 27 -5.18 2.21 1.05
CA LEU A 27 -4.01 2.75 1.73
C LEU A 27 -3.26 3.76 0.83
N TYR A 28 -3.09 3.44 -0.45
CA TYR A 28 -2.40 4.32 -1.38
C TYR A 28 -3.14 5.64 -1.60
N ILE A 29 -4.47 5.60 -1.74
CA ILE A 29 -5.31 6.81 -1.84
C ILE A 29 -5.10 7.72 -0.62
N GLU A 30 -5.09 7.15 0.59
CA GLU A 30 -4.89 7.92 1.82
C GLU A 30 -3.47 8.47 1.96
N VAL A 31 -2.45 7.73 1.49
CA VAL A 31 -1.09 8.26 1.40
C VAL A 31 -1.06 9.45 0.45
N LEU A 32 -1.62 9.31 -0.76
CA LEU A 32 -1.66 10.40 -1.75
C LEU A 32 -2.32 11.65 -1.18
N LYS A 33 -3.48 11.52 -0.51
CA LYS A 33 -4.17 12.63 0.18
C LYS A 33 -3.29 13.40 1.16
N ARG A 34 -2.31 12.73 1.78
CA ARG A 34 -1.43 13.32 2.82
C ARG A 34 -0.07 13.77 2.29
N THR A 35 0.36 13.28 1.13
CA THR A 35 1.72 13.53 0.61
C THR A 35 1.80 14.54 -0.52
N THR A 36 0.66 14.92 -1.13
CA THR A 36 0.66 15.85 -2.28
C THR A 36 -0.30 17.01 -2.07
N SER A 37 0.11 18.18 -2.53
CA SER A 37 -0.77 19.35 -2.70
C SER A 37 -1.44 19.38 -4.08
N GLN A 38 -1.04 18.47 -4.99
CA GLN A 38 -1.61 18.37 -6.33
C GLN A 38 -2.99 17.70 -6.27
N ASN A 39 -3.89 18.06 -7.18
CA ASN A 39 -5.22 17.45 -7.28
C ASN A 39 -5.18 16.07 -7.96
N VAL A 40 -4.35 15.16 -7.45
CA VAL A 40 -4.08 13.85 -8.07
C VAL A 40 -5.28 12.91 -8.05
N LEU A 41 -6.29 13.18 -7.21
CA LEU A 41 -7.46 12.33 -7.09
C LEU A 41 -8.48 12.57 -8.21
N ASN A 42 -8.42 13.72 -8.88
CA ASN A 42 -9.37 14.11 -9.93
C ASN A 42 -8.73 14.11 -11.32
N MET A 43 -7.52 13.59 -11.46
CA MET A 43 -6.81 13.57 -12.74
C MET A 43 -6.98 12.23 -13.46
N PRO A 44 -6.87 12.22 -14.81
CA PRO A 44 -6.79 10.97 -15.55
C PRO A 44 -5.62 10.11 -15.08
N VAL A 45 -5.84 8.80 -14.94
CA VAL A 45 -4.85 7.88 -14.38
C VAL A 45 -3.54 7.87 -15.18
N TRP A 46 -3.61 7.99 -16.50
CA TRP A 46 -2.41 8.03 -17.36
C TRP A 46 -1.56 9.27 -17.08
N LEU A 47 -2.21 10.41 -16.85
CA LEU A 47 -1.54 11.67 -16.53
C LEU A 47 -0.92 11.59 -15.14
N PHE A 48 -1.58 10.94 -14.18
CA PHE A 48 -1.01 10.68 -12.86
C PHE A 48 0.32 9.91 -12.97
N TYR A 49 0.31 8.79 -13.71
CA TYR A 49 1.49 7.95 -13.87
C TYR A 49 2.64 8.66 -14.60
N GLN A 50 2.34 9.54 -15.57
CA GLN A 50 3.36 10.34 -16.25
C GLN A 50 4.10 11.31 -15.32
N ASN A 51 3.44 11.79 -14.26
CA ASN A 51 3.99 12.82 -13.38
C ASN A 51 4.51 12.28 -12.03
N LEU A 52 4.41 10.98 -11.76
CA LEU A 52 4.81 10.36 -10.48
C LEU A 52 6.24 10.72 -10.06
N THR A 53 7.18 10.66 -11.00
CA THR A 53 8.60 10.95 -10.75
C THR A 53 8.82 12.42 -10.47
N GLU A 54 8.21 13.30 -11.26
CA GLU A 54 8.34 14.76 -11.11
C GLU A 54 7.79 15.24 -9.76
N TRP A 55 6.64 14.69 -9.35
CA TRP A 55 6.01 15.02 -8.08
C TRP A 55 6.60 14.29 -6.88
N GLN A 56 7.61 13.45 -7.09
CA GLN A 56 8.30 12.67 -6.05
C GLN A 56 7.34 11.88 -5.16
N LEU A 57 6.23 11.40 -5.75
CA LEU A 57 5.24 10.62 -5.02
C LEU A 57 5.74 9.21 -4.81
N PRO A 58 5.43 8.58 -3.66
CA PRO A 58 5.81 7.19 -3.45
C PRO A 58 5.07 6.30 -4.46
N SER A 59 5.75 5.26 -4.94
CA SER A 59 5.08 4.21 -5.69
C SER A 59 4.16 3.42 -4.75
N ILE A 60 3.13 2.80 -5.33
CA ILE A 60 2.26 1.88 -4.58
C ILE A 60 3.05 0.72 -3.95
N GLU A 61 4.10 0.25 -4.64
CA GLU A 61 4.97 -0.80 -4.13
C GLU A 61 5.75 -0.35 -2.89
N THR A 62 6.29 0.87 -2.90
CA THR A 62 6.95 1.46 -1.72
C THR A 62 5.98 1.54 -0.54
N VAL A 63 4.75 2.01 -0.76
CA VAL A 63 3.72 2.04 0.28
C VAL A 63 3.40 0.64 0.80
N GLY A 64 3.28 -0.36 -0.10
CA GLY A 64 3.06 -1.74 0.28
C GLY A 64 4.20 -2.35 1.10
N ARG A 65 5.47 -2.03 0.79
CA ARG A 65 6.65 -2.44 1.59
C ARG A 65 6.62 -1.78 2.98
N CYS A 66 6.31 -0.49 3.05
CA CYS A 66 6.13 0.22 4.32
C CYS A 66 4.99 -0.38 5.16
N ARG A 67 3.86 -0.75 4.55
CA ARG A 67 2.76 -1.45 5.24
C ARG A 67 3.22 -2.74 5.89
N ARG A 68 3.88 -3.62 5.12
CA ARG A 68 4.38 -4.91 5.65
C ARG A 68 5.34 -4.68 6.82
N LYS A 69 6.24 -3.71 6.70
CA LYS A 69 7.18 -3.35 7.78
C LYS A 69 6.44 -2.86 9.03
N ALA A 70 5.48 -1.96 8.87
CA ALA A 70 4.66 -1.46 9.98
C ALA A 70 3.87 -2.61 10.66
N GLN A 71 3.29 -3.53 9.90
CA GLN A 71 2.53 -4.68 10.43
C GLN A 71 3.43 -5.70 11.13
N GLN A 72 4.65 -5.92 10.63
CA GLN A 72 5.66 -6.77 11.30
C GLN A 72 6.02 -6.23 12.68
N GLU A 73 6.16 -4.91 12.80
CA GLU A 73 6.53 -4.24 14.06
C GLU A 73 5.33 -3.98 14.99
N ASN A 74 4.11 -4.02 14.46
CA ASN A 74 2.88 -3.68 15.18
C ASN A 74 1.79 -4.75 14.89
N PRO A 75 1.76 -5.88 15.63
CA PRO A 75 0.88 -7.02 15.32
C PRO A 75 -0.63 -6.69 15.29
N HIS A 76 -1.07 -5.67 16.02
CA HIS A 76 -2.46 -5.20 16.04
C HIS A 76 -2.91 -4.52 14.73
N LEU A 77 -1.96 -4.20 13.83
CA LEU A 77 -2.23 -3.62 12.51
C LEU A 77 -2.33 -4.67 11.41
N LYS A 78 -2.21 -5.97 11.73
CA LYS A 78 -2.40 -7.05 10.75
C LYS A 78 -3.75 -6.92 10.03
N ALA A 79 -3.77 -7.40 8.79
CA ALA A 79 -4.99 -7.44 7.99
C ALA A 79 -6.05 -8.33 8.64
N LYS A 80 -7.30 -8.21 8.19
CA LYS A 80 -8.36 -9.10 8.65
C LYS A 80 -8.01 -10.56 8.31
N PRO A 81 -8.33 -11.54 9.19
CA PRO A 81 -8.02 -12.95 8.94
C PRO A 81 -8.47 -13.44 7.56
N GLU A 82 -9.70 -13.08 7.16
CA GLU A 82 -10.30 -13.40 5.85
C GLU A 82 -9.44 -12.98 4.64
N VAL A 83 -8.68 -11.88 4.76
CA VAL A 83 -7.81 -11.39 3.69
C VAL A 83 -6.44 -12.05 3.72
N GLU A 84 -5.97 -12.48 4.89
CA GLU A 84 -4.75 -13.28 5.01
C GLU A 84 -4.96 -14.68 4.44
N ASP A 85 -6.11 -15.31 4.71
CA ASP A 85 -6.48 -16.62 4.16
C ASP A 85 -6.57 -16.56 2.62
N PHE A 86 -7.23 -15.55 2.07
CA PHE A 86 -7.30 -15.36 0.61
C PHE A 86 -5.92 -15.12 -0.04
N ARG A 87 -4.98 -14.50 0.68
CA ARG A 87 -3.61 -14.30 0.20
C ARG A 87 -2.82 -15.61 0.16
N TYR A 88 -3.01 -16.47 1.17
CA TYR A 88 -2.38 -17.79 1.23
C TYR A 88 -2.84 -18.68 0.08
N ASP A 89 -4.14 -18.69 -0.22
CA ASP A 89 -4.70 -19.47 -1.32
C ASP A 89 -4.13 -19.04 -2.68
N ARG A 90 -4.02 -17.72 -2.91
CA ARG A 90 -3.44 -17.18 -4.14
C ARG A 90 -1.93 -17.39 -4.23
N GLU A 91 -1.21 -17.34 -3.11
CA GLU A 91 0.23 -17.64 -3.08
C GLU A 91 0.49 -19.08 -3.54
N THR A 92 -0.35 -20.01 -3.09
CA THR A 92 -0.31 -21.42 -3.56
C THR A 92 -0.51 -21.51 -5.07
N GLU A 93 -1.53 -20.84 -5.61
CA GLU A 93 -1.80 -20.80 -7.06
C GLU A 93 -0.61 -20.25 -7.86
N PHE A 94 0.02 -19.17 -7.38
CA PHE A 94 1.20 -18.59 -8.05
C PHE A 94 2.44 -19.49 -7.97
N ILE A 95 2.67 -20.18 -6.84
CA ILE A 95 3.74 -21.16 -6.71
C ILE A 95 3.52 -22.30 -7.71
N GLU A 96 2.29 -22.82 -7.81
CA GLU A 96 1.96 -23.87 -8.78
C GLU A 96 2.22 -23.43 -10.22
N PHE A 97 1.82 -22.21 -10.58
CA PHE A 97 2.10 -21.64 -11.90
C PHE A 97 3.62 -21.56 -12.17
N ALA A 98 4.41 -21.07 -11.21
CA ALA A 98 5.85 -20.88 -11.37
C ALA A 98 6.63 -22.21 -11.46
N VAL A 99 6.10 -23.29 -10.90
CA VAL A 99 6.73 -24.63 -10.96
C VAL A 99 6.31 -25.41 -12.21
N LYS A 100 5.14 -25.11 -12.79
CA LYS A 100 4.60 -25.82 -13.96
C LYS A 100 4.81 -25.09 -15.30
N GLY A 101 5.24 -23.82 -15.29
CA GLY A 101 5.63 -23.04 -16.47
C GLY A 101 7.13 -23.07 -16.72
#